data_AF-A0A0N8P2J9-F1
#
_entry.id   AF-A0A0N8P2J9-F1
#
_cell.length_a   1.000
_cell.length_b   1.000
_cell.length_c   1.000
_cell.angle_alpha   90.00
_cell.angle_beta   90.00
_cell.angle_gamma   90.00
#
_symmetry.space_group_name_H-M   'P 1'
#
loop_
_entity.id
_entity.type
_entity.pdbx_description
1 polymer ?
#
loop_
_entity_poly.entity_id
_entity_poly.type
_entity_poly.pdbx_seq_one_letter_code
_entity_poly.pdbx_strand_id
1 'polypeptide(L)' 'MISLTNLLLFLLLVTLATYTFMPWKGIDKGSLIKVASQWFMWFTIFAIIVLISTFFGIEVSG' A
#
# COMPACT_ATOMS: atom_id res chain seq x y z
N MET A 1 -8.49 -16.38 -7.42
CA MET A 1 -9.39 -16.34 -6.25
C MET A 1 -8.86 -15.30 -5.28
N ILE A 2 -9.62 -14.24 -4.97
CA ILE A 2 -9.25 -13.31 -3.90
C ILE A 2 -9.59 -13.99 -2.57
N SER A 3 -8.57 -14.22 -1.74
CA SER A 3 -8.74 -14.74 -0.38
C SER A 3 -8.70 -13.60 0.63
N LEU A 4 -9.28 -13.82 1.81
CA LEU A 4 -9.13 -12.90 2.93
C LEU A 4 -7.65 -12.63 3.24
N THR A 5 -6.81 -13.67 3.21
CA THR A 5 -5.36 -13.53 3.42
C THR A 5 -4.72 -12.58 2.41
N ASN A 6 -5.03 -12.70 1.13
CA ASN A 6 -4.45 -11.82 0.10
C ASN A 6 -4.89 -10.37 0.27
N LEU A 7 -6.16 -10.15 0.64
CA LEU A 7 -6.67 -8.81 0.96
C LEU A 7 -5.94 -8.21 2.17
N LEU A 8 -5.76 -8.99 3.24
CA LEU A 8 -5.06 -8.53 4.44
C LEU A 8 -3.58 -8.23 4.17
N LEU A 9 -2.90 -9.09 3.41
CA LEU A 9 -1.51 -8.86 3.00
C LEU A 9 -1.36 -7.58 2.16
N PHE A 10 -2.30 -7.32 1.25
CA PHE A 10 -2.33 -6.08 0.49
C PHE A 10 -2.48 -4.85 1.42
N LEU A 11 -3.42 -4.88 2.36
CA LEU A 11 -3.63 -3.76 3.31
C LEU A 11 -2.44 -3.57 4.25
N LEU A 12 -1.77 -4.65 4.67
CA LEU A 12 -0.52 -4.59 5.44
C LEU A 12 0.60 -3.95 4.63
N LEU A 13 0.77 -4.32 3.36
CA LEU A 13 1.76 -3.71 2.46
C LEU A 13 1.54 -2.20 2.32
N VAL A 14 0.30 -1.76 2.07
CA VAL A 14 -0.05 -0.34 1.98
C VAL A 14 0.29 0.39 3.28
N THR A 15 -0.06 -0.20 4.43
CA THR A 15 0.17 0.40 5.75
C THR A 15 1.66 0.47 6.09
N LEU A 16 2.43 -0.57 5.77
CA LEU A 16 3.88 -0.60 5.95
C LEU A 16 4.58 0.41 5.04
N ALA A 17 4.19 0.52 3.77
CA ALA A 17 4.75 1.52 2.86
C ALA A 17 4.44 2.94 3.35
N THR A 18 3.20 3.19 3.79
CA THR A 18 2.82 4.45 4.44
C THR A 18 3.73 4.75 5.61
N TYR A 19 3.96 3.77 6.49
CA TYR A 19 4.82 3.96 7.65
C TYR A 19 6.29 4.20 7.27
N THR A 20 6.84 3.45 6.32
CA THR A 20 8.24 3.55 5.90
C THR A 20 8.55 4.86 5.18
N PHE A 21 7.64 5.31 4.32
CA PHE A 21 7.86 6.50 3.48
C PHE A 21 7.20 7.77 4.03
N MET A 22 6.57 7.70 5.20
CA MET A 22 6.14 8.90 5.91
C MET A 22 7.37 9.71 6.33
N PRO A 23 7.45 11.02 6.03
CA PRO A 23 8.54 11.87 6.48
C PRO A 23 8.33 12.21 7.96
N TRP A 24 8.68 11.25 8.83
CA TRP A 24 8.60 11.42 10.28
C TRP A 24 9.53 12.54 10.73
N LYS A 25 9.00 13.48 11.52
CA LYS A 25 9.81 14.50 12.18
C LYS A 25 10.05 14.06 13.62
N GLY A 26 10.93 13.07 13.80
CA GLY A 26 11.09 12.39 15.09
C GLY A 26 9.93 11.44 15.36
N ILE A 27 9.32 11.50 16.57
CA ILE A 27 8.14 10.69 16.93
C ILE A 27 6.84 11.33 16.41
N ASP A 28 6.89 12.59 15.96
CA ASP A 28 5.69 13.30 15.49
C ASP A 28 5.28 12.83 14.09
N LYS A 29 4.03 12.39 14.02
CA LYS A 29 3.34 11.87 12.85
C LYS A 29 2.76 12.98 11.99
N GLY A 30 2.75 14.22 12.49
CA GLY A 30 1.98 15.30 11.90
C GLY A 30 0.48 15.05 12.02
N SER A 31 -0.32 15.73 11.18
CA SER A 31 -1.77 15.60 11.22
C SER A 31 -2.26 14.25 10.67
N LEU A 32 -3.38 13.76 11.20
CA LEU A 32 -4.06 12.56 10.69
C LEU A 32 -4.38 12.65 9.20
N ILE A 33 -4.68 13.86 8.70
CA ILE A 33 -4.97 14.11 7.29
C ILE A 33 -3.76 13.79 6.42
N LYS A 34 -2.53 14.12 6.86
CA LYS A 34 -1.31 13.77 6.12
C LYS A 34 -1.09 12.27 6.05
N VAL A 35 -1.29 11.57 7.17
CA VAL A 35 -1.17 10.10 7.24
C VAL A 35 -2.20 9.44 6.32
N ALA A 36 -3.46 9.88 6.39
CA ALA A 36 -4.52 9.36 5.53
C ALA A 36 -4.23 9.63 4.05
N SER A 37 -3.78 10.83 3.70
CA SER A 37 -3.39 11.18 2.33
C SER A 37 -2.26 10.29 1.81
N GLN A 38 -1.23 10.02 2.63
CA GLN A 38 -0.15 9.11 2.24
C GLN A 38 -0.65 7.68 2.10
N TRP A 39 -1.50 7.23 3.01
CA TRP A 39 -2.09 5.89 2.92
C TRP A 39 -2.88 5.70 1.63
N PHE A 40 -3.74 6.65 1.26
CA PHE A 40 -4.49 6.60 0.01
C PHE A 40 -3.58 6.67 -1.23
N MET A 41 -2.48 7.42 -1.17
CA MET A 41 -1.49 7.44 -2.25
C MET A 41 -0.88 6.06 -2.48
N TRP A 42 -0.39 5.40 -1.42
CA TRP A 42 0.19 4.05 -1.51
C TRP A 42 -0.84 2.98 -1.89
N PHE A 43 -2.06 3.08 -1.35
CA PHE A 43 -3.17 2.23 -1.74
C PHE A 43 -3.40 2.29 -3.24
N THR A 44 -3.46 3.50 -3.80
CA THR A 44 -3.70 3.73 -5.23
C THR A 44 -2.55 3.18 -6.08
N ILE A 45 -1.30 3.48 -5.70
CA ILE A 45 -0.10 2.99 -6.42
C ILE A 45 -0.10 1.46 -6.47
N PHE A 46 -0.25 0.79 -5.33
CA PHE A 46 -0.23 -0.68 -5.30
C PHE A 46 -1.45 -1.31 -5.97
N ALA A 47 -2.63 -0.69 -5.86
CA ALA A 47 -3.81 -1.16 -6.59
C ALA A 47 -3.59 -1.11 -8.11
N ILE A 48 -2.99 -0.03 -8.63
CA ILE A 48 -2.63 0.10 -10.05
C ILE A 48 -1.61 -0.98 -10.44
N ILE A 49 -0.57 -1.21 -9.63
CA ILE A 49 0.43 -2.24 -9.90
C ILE A 49 -0.23 -3.63 -9.98
N VAL A 50 -1.04 -4.00 -9.00
CA VAL A 50 -1.76 -5.29 -8.98
C VAL A 50 -2.68 -5.43 -10.20
N LEU A 51 -3.39 -4.35 -10.55
CA LEU A 51 -4.27 -4.32 -11.71
C LEU A 51 -3.47 -4.55 -13.01
N ILE A 52 -2.38 -3.81 -13.23
CA ILE A 52 -1.49 -3.99 -14.38
C ILE A 52 -0.94 -5.42 -14.43
N SER A 53 -0.38 -5.94 -13.33
CA SER A 53 0.16 -7.30 -13.29
C SER A 53 -0.89 -8.36 -13.64
N THR A 54 -2.13 -8.16 -13.21
CA THR A 54 -3.26 -9.05 -13.55
C THR A 54 -3.65 -8.94 -15.02
N PHE A 55 -3.72 -7.72 -15.57
CA PHE A 55 -4.08 -7.48 -16.97
C PHE A 55 -3.03 -8.00 -17.96
N PHE A 56 -1.75 -7.84 -17.65
CA PHE A 56 -0.64 -8.27 -18.51
C PHE A 56 -0.19 -9.72 -18.25
N GLY A 57 -0.84 -10.43 -17.33
CA GLY A 57 -0.48 -11.81 -16.99
C GLY A 57 0.93 -11.94 -16.43
N ILE A 58 1.44 -10.90 -15.75
CA ILE A 58 2.75 -10.92 -15.13
C ILE A 58 2.64 -11.82 -13.89
N GLU A 59 3.09 -13.06 -14.05
CA GLU A 59 3.25 -14.00 -12.95
C GLU A 59 4.43 -13.55 -12.09
N VAL A 60 4.13 -13.10 -10.87
CA VAL A 60 5.17 -12.87 -9.86
C VAL A 60 5.58 -14.25 -9.35
N SER A 61 6.57 -14.87 -10.00
CA SER A 61 7.20 -16.10 -9.52
C SER A 61 8.08 -15.74 -8.31
N GLY A 62 7.61 -16.10 -7.11
CA GLY A 62 8.37 -16.03 -5.87
C GLY A 62 9.30 -17.23 -5.69
#